data_AF-A0A2V9K667-F1
#
_entry.id   AF-A0A2V9K667-F1
#
_cell.length_a   1.000
_cell.length_b   1.000
_cell.length_c   1.000
_cell.angle_alpha   90.00
_cell.angle_beta   90.00
_cell.angle_gamma   90.00
#
_symmetry.space_group_name_H-M   'P 1'
#
loop_
_entity.id
_entity.type
_entity.pdbx_description
1 polymer ?
#
loop_
_entity_poly.entity_id
_entity_poly.type
_entity_poly.pdbx_seq_one_letter_code
_entity_poly.pdbx_strand_id
1 'polypeptide(L)' 'MRKTSRGKRTGRVDMRREYRFDYRKSRPNRFAPLMKGRTVAIVLDPDVASVFRSSESVNSLLRSVIKALPKRVKA' A
#
# COMPACT_ATOMS: atom_id res chain seq x y z
N MET A 1 37.68 18.68 -31.83
CA MET A 1 36.47 18.10 -31.19
C MET A 1 36.50 16.59 -31.35
N ARG A 2 36.59 15.82 -30.26
CA ARG A 2 36.62 14.35 -30.31
C ARG A 2 35.22 13.82 -30.03
N LYS A 3 34.54 13.27 -31.05
CA LYS A 3 33.22 12.63 -30.91
C LYS A 3 33.39 11.31 -30.15
N THR A 4 32.73 11.18 -29.01
CA THR A 4 32.62 9.91 -28.27
C THR A 4 31.52 9.06 -28.87
N SER A 5 31.87 7.84 -29.30
CA SER A 5 30.93 6.85 -29.81
C SER A 5 29.98 6.40 -28.69
N ARG A 6 28.67 6.51 -28.90
CA ARG A 6 27.64 5.99 -27.99
C ARG A 6 27.77 4.47 -27.90
N GLY A 7 28.25 3.98 -26.75
CA GLY A 7 28.27 2.57 -26.40
C GLY A 7 26.85 1.99 -26.30
N LYS A 8 26.66 0.84 -26.94
CA LYS A 8 25.43 0.04 -27.03
C LYS A 8 24.93 -0.32 -25.61
N ARG A 9 23.69 0.05 -25.26
CA ARG A 9 23.05 -0.35 -23.99
C ARG A 9 22.71 -1.84 -24.04
N THR A 10 23.67 -2.69 -23.70
CA THR A 10 23.49 -4.14 -23.61
C THR A 10 23.02 -4.54 -22.22
N GLY A 11 21.85 -5.19 -22.16
CA GLY A 11 21.44 -6.05 -21.05
C GLY A 11 20.93 -5.31 -19.80
N ARG A 12 19.91 -5.88 -19.15
CA ARG A 12 19.54 -5.51 -17.78
C ARG A 12 20.82 -5.42 -16.96
N VAL A 13 21.06 -4.26 -16.34
CA VAL A 13 22.12 -4.11 -15.35
C VAL A 13 21.78 -5.10 -14.23
N ASP A 14 22.47 -6.25 -14.20
CA ASP A 14 22.29 -7.22 -13.14
C ASP A 14 22.66 -6.55 -11.82
N MET A 15 21.89 -6.81 -10.77
CA MET A 15 22.18 -6.25 -9.46
C MET A 15 23.53 -6.79 -8.99
N ARG A 16 24.31 -5.96 -8.28
CA ARG A 16 25.59 -6.40 -7.73
C ARG A 16 25.38 -7.62 -6.81
N ARG A 17 26.41 -8.46 -6.68
CA ARG A 17 26.30 -9.71 -5.92
C ARG A 17 25.86 -9.47 -4.48
N GLU A 18 26.23 -8.34 -3.86
CA GLU A 18 25.82 -7.98 -2.51
C GLU A 18 24.31 -7.76 -2.33
N TYR A 19 23.55 -7.51 -3.40
CA TYR A 19 22.10 -7.34 -3.35
C TYR A 19 21.31 -8.64 -3.53
N ARG A 20 21.99 -9.79 -3.60
CA ARG A 20 21.36 -11.12 -3.59
C ARG A 20 21.04 -11.55 -2.16
N PHE A 21 20.02 -10.93 -1.57
CA PHE A 21 19.61 -11.21 -0.20
C PHE A 21 18.95 -12.59 -0.06
N ASP A 22 19.35 -13.34 0.97
CA ASP A 22 18.65 -14.55 1.38
C ASP A 22 17.44 -14.18 2.25
N TYR A 23 16.27 -14.06 1.61
CA TYR A 23 15.02 -13.71 2.29
C TYR A 23 14.57 -14.74 3.32
N ARG A 24 15.11 -15.98 3.32
CA ARG A 24 14.82 -16.97 4.38
C ARG A 24 15.42 -16.56 5.73
N LYS A 25 16.47 -15.74 5.72
CA LYS A 25 17.11 -15.16 6.92
C LYS A 25 16.53 -13.79 7.29
N SER A 26 15.59 -13.27 6.49
CA SER A 26 15.00 -11.96 6.75
C SER A 26 14.10 -12.00 7.99
N ARG A 27 14.02 -10.86 8.69
CA ARG A 27 13.06 -10.71 9.78
C ARG A 27 11.64 -10.61 9.19
N PRO A 28 10.63 -11.23 9.82
CA PRO A 28 9.26 -11.10 9.37
C PRO A 28 8.84 -9.63 9.36
N ASN A 29 8.06 -9.23 8.34
CA ASN A 29 7.61 -7.85 8.20
C ASN A 29 6.86 -7.40 9.48
N ARG A 30 7.36 -6.35 10.13
CA ARG A 30 6.78 -5.78 11.36
C ARG A 30 5.32 -5.35 11.22
N PHE A 31 4.88 -5.07 9.99
CA PHE A 31 3.51 -4.68 9.67
C PHE A 31 2.63 -5.86 9.26
N ALA A 32 3.20 -7.05 8.99
CA ALA A 32 2.41 -8.23 8.66
C ALA A 32 1.38 -8.57 9.75
N PRO A 33 1.67 -8.46 11.06
CA PRO A 33 0.66 -8.63 12.10
C PRO A 33 -0.51 -7.65 12.01
N LEU A 34 -0.29 -6.40 11.58
CA LEU A 34 -1.37 -5.42 11.37
C LEU A 34 -2.31 -5.83 10.23
N MET A 35 -1.83 -6.71 9.35
CA MET A 35 -2.58 -7.27 8.22
C MET A 35 -2.96 -8.74 8.43
N LYS A 36 -2.70 -9.32 9.61
CA LYS A 36 -3.14 -10.69 9.93
C LYS A 36 -4.66 -10.69 10.12
N GLY A 37 -5.39 -11.06 9.07
CA GLY A 37 -6.85 -11.17 9.05
C GLY A 37 -7.46 -10.86 7.69
N ARG A 38 -8.79 -10.66 7.63
CA ARG A 38 -9.49 -10.08 6.46
C ARG A 38 -9.31 -8.54 6.42
N THR A 39 -8.09 -8.07 6.60
CA THR A 39 -7.80 -6.63 6.63
C THR A 39 -7.78 -6.09 5.21
N VAL A 40 -8.77 -5.24 4.87
CA VAL A 40 -8.83 -4.55 3.57
C VAL A 40 -8.22 -3.16 3.75
N ALA A 41 -7.20 -2.84 2.97
CA ALA A 41 -6.66 -1.48 2.88
C ALA A 41 -7.49 -0.66 1.90
N ILE A 42 -7.95 0.51 2.33
CA ILE A 42 -8.73 1.45 1.53
C ILE A 42 -7.95 2.76 1.51
N VAL A 43 -7.74 3.31 0.31
CA VAL A 43 -7.11 4.63 0.15
C VAL A 43 -8.22 5.67 0.22
N LEU A 44 -8.05 6.67 1.07
CA LEU A 44 -8.92 7.84 1.13
C LEU A 44 -8.34 8.96 0.29
N ASP A 45 -9.19 9.76 -0.32
CA ASP A 45 -8.77 10.98 -0.99
C ASP A 45 -8.23 12.01 0.03
N PRO A 46 -7.34 12.93 -0.39
CA PRO A 46 -6.64 13.82 0.54
C PRO A 46 -7.57 14.73 1.36
N ASP A 47 -8.67 15.16 0.78
CA ASP A 47 -9.70 15.97 1.44
C ASP A 47 -10.37 15.19 2.58
N VAL A 48 -10.75 13.93 2.34
CA VAL A 48 -11.34 13.06 3.36
C VAL A 48 -10.31 12.69 4.43
N ALA A 49 -9.08 12.38 4.03
CA ALA A 49 -7.99 12.07 4.96
C ALA A 49 -7.61 13.27 5.85
N SER A 50 -7.85 14.51 5.40
CA SER A 50 -7.61 15.71 6.20
C SER A 50 -8.56 15.82 7.40
N VAL A 51 -9.78 15.27 7.26
CA VAL A 51 -10.81 15.27 8.30
C VAL A 51 -10.64 14.09 9.25
N PHE A 52 -10.35 12.90 8.72
CA PHE A 52 -10.25 11.68 9.53
C PHE A 52 -8.79 11.27 9.78
N ARG A 53 -8.33 11.46 11.03
CA ARG A 53 -6.96 11.12 11.44
C ARG A 53 -6.73 9.64 11.82
N SER A 54 -7.78 8.82 11.87
CA SER A 54 -7.67 7.40 12.21
C SER A 54 -8.72 6.55 11.51
N SER A 55 -8.42 5.26 11.32
CA SER A 55 -9.37 4.30 10.78
C SER A 55 -10.58 4.08 11.71
N GLU A 56 -10.39 4.28 13.02
CA GLU A 56 -11.46 4.17 14.01
C GLU A 56 -12.53 5.26 13.81
N SER A 57 -12.12 6.52 13.58
CA SER A 57 -13.06 7.63 13.39
C SER A 57 -13.88 7.48 12.10
N VAL A 58 -13.23 7.05 11.01
CA VAL A 58 -13.90 6.71 9.73
C VAL A 58 -14.93 5.60 9.96
N ASN A 59 -14.52 4.49 10.58
CA ASN A 59 -15.39 3.35 10.78
C ASN A 59 -16.58 3.67 11.71
N SER A 60 -16.38 4.49 12.74
CA SER A 60 -17.44 4.93 13.64
C SER A 60 -18.50 5.76 12.90
N LEU A 61 -18.07 6.71 12.07
CA LEU A 61 -18.98 7.51 11.25
C LEU A 61 -19.73 6.64 10.24
N LEU A 62 -19.02 5.82 9.46
CA LEU A 62 -19.63 4.96 8.45
C LEU A 62 -20.67 4.01 9.06
N ARG A 63 -20.39 3.42 10.24
CA ARG A 63 -21.37 2.59 10.96
C ARG A 63 -22.59 3.38 11.42
N SER A 64 -22.39 4.61 11.87
CA SER A 64 -23.49 5.50 12.26
C SER A 64 -24.38 5.83 11.06
N VAL A 65 -23.78 6.13 9.91
CA VAL A 65 -24.50 6.37 8.65
C VAL A 65 -25.25 5.10 8.22
N ILE A 66 -24.61 3.92 8.25
CA ILE A 66 -25.27 2.64 7.94
C ILE A 66 -26.48 2.39 8.85
N LYS A 67 -26.39 2.75 10.14
CA LYS A 67 -27.49 2.61 11.10
C LYS A 67 -28.63 3.60 10.84
N ALA A 68 -28.30 4.82 10.41
CA ALA A 68 -29.26 5.88 10.11
C ALA A 68 -29.94 5.70 8.75
N LEU A 69 -29.27 5.03 7.80
CA LEU A 69 -29.85 4.70 6.51
C LEU A 69 -31.04 3.76 6.70
N PRO A 70 -32.20 4.04 6.09
CA PRO A 70 -33.31 3.11 6.11
C PRO A 70 -32.81 1.79 5.52
N LYS A 71 -33.07 0.68 6.23
CA LYS A 71 -32.84 -0.66 5.67
C LYS A 71 -33.54 -0.65 4.32
N ARG A 72 -32.79 -0.82 3.23
CA ARG A 72 -33.40 -1.00 1.91
C ARG A 72 -34.48 -2.07 2.10
N VAL A 73 -35.74 -1.67 2.01
CA VAL A 73 -36.83 -2.61 1.80
C VAL A 73 -36.43 -3.28 0.51
N LYS A 74 -36.07 -4.57 0.58
CA LYS A 74 -35.85 -5.36 -0.62
C LYS A 74 -37.14 -5.25 -1.42
N ALA A 75 -37.09 -4.55 -2.54
CA ALA A 75 -38.04 -4.72 -3.62
C ALA A 75 -37.72 -6.05 -4.33
#